data_AF-A0AAP0MFH2-F1
#
_entry.id   AF-A0AAP0MFH2-F1
#
_cell.length_a   1.000
_cell.length_b   1.000
_cell.length_c   1.000
_cell.angle_alpha   90.00
_cell.angle_beta   90.00
_cell.angle_gamma   90.00
#
_symmetry.space_group_name_H-M   'P 1'
#
loop_
_entity.id
_entity.type
_entity.pdbx_description
1 polymer ?
#
loop_
_entity_poly.entity_id
_entity_poly.type
_entity_poly.pdbx_seq_one_letter_code
_entity_poly.pdbx_strand_id
1 'polypeptide(L)'
;MSLQVSASPTKIIQRNAEKDYTRRSANFHPSIWGDRFLSYTSDSMEKDDGSAKHQELKEEIRRMLKAYINKPTQNNLDLIDAIQRLGVSYHFESEIDEILGKLHEAHQDCGLGDNENDELYYISLQFRLLRQHGCKISADVFKRFKDSDGNFKTSLAKDVGGMLSLYEATHLRVHEENILDEALAFTTSHLESIAAHQIGSPLAERVKHALIQPIHRGLQRLEARHYIPIYQEQSSQNEALLTFAKLDFNKLQKLHQKELGDISRWWKELDFAHKLPFIRDRIAECYFWILGVYFEPQYSFARRILTKVISMTSIIDDIYDVYGKIEELELFTSAIKRWDISAIDQLAEYMKLCYRALLDVYSEAEKDLAPQGKLYRLHYAKKAVEYSSMKNIVKNYFFEAKWCHQNYIPTMDEYMTVALVTSAYPMLSTTSFVGMGDIVTKESFEWLFSSPRFIRASSVVCRLMDDMVSHKRARCLKR
;
A
#
# COMPACT_ATOMS: atom_id res chain seq x y z
N MET A 1 -49.58 18.33 -48.97
CA MET A 1 -49.53 17.11 -48.14
C MET A 1 -48.13 16.98 -47.58
N SER A 2 -47.93 17.34 -46.32
CA SER A 2 -46.72 16.99 -45.56
C SER A 2 -47.16 16.73 -44.13
N LEU A 3 -47.15 15.45 -43.75
CA LEU A 3 -47.50 14.97 -42.42
C LEU A 3 -46.45 15.47 -41.42
N GLN A 4 -46.86 16.32 -40.49
CA GLN A 4 -46.11 16.61 -39.26
C GLN A 4 -46.25 15.40 -38.33
N VAL A 5 -45.14 14.70 -38.08
CA VAL A 5 -45.06 13.71 -37.01
C VAL A 5 -44.64 14.43 -35.74
N SER A 6 -45.60 14.62 -34.84
CA SER A 6 -45.41 15.05 -33.46
C SER A 6 -44.79 13.90 -32.67
N ALA A 7 -43.52 14.04 -32.26
CA ALA A 7 -42.88 13.13 -31.32
C ALA A 7 -43.19 13.57 -29.89
N SER A 8 -44.05 12.80 -29.20
CA SER A 8 -44.28 12.96 -27.76
C SER A 8 -43.12 12.33 -26.98
N PRO A 9 -42.52 13.00 -25.98
CA PRO A 9 -41.50 12.38 -25.16
C PRO A 9 -42.15 11.38 -24.20
N THR A 10 -41.80 10.10 -24.35
CA THR A 10 -42.17 9.02 -23.44
C THR A 10 -41.54 9.29 -22.08
N LYS A 11 -42.36 9.66 -21.09
CA LYS A 11 -41.95 9.74 -19.68
C LYS A 11 -41.54 8.34 -19.21
N ILE A 12 -40.24 8.12 -19.05
CA ILE A 12 -39.71 7.00 -18.27
C ILE A 12 -40.16 7.26 -16.83
N ILE A 13 -41.09 6.45 -16.35
CA ILE A 13 -41.49 6.44 -14.95
C ILE A 13 -40.32 5.84 -14.16
N GLN A 14 -39.44 6.70 -13.64
CA GLN A 14 -38.58 6.35 -12.52
C GLN A 14 -39.50 5.94 -11.37
N ARG A 15 -39.53 4.65 -11.02
CA ARG A 15 -39.95 4.23 -9.69
C ARG A 15 -38.93 4.81 -8.72
N ASN A 16 -39.26 5.98 -8.18
CA ASN A 16 -38.55 6.57 -7.06
C ASN A 16 -38.56 5.53 -5.92
N ALA A 17 -37.39 5.03 -5.55
CA ALA A 17 -37.19 4.55 -4.19
C ALA A 17 -37.55 5.72 -3.28
N GLU A 18 -38.54 5.54 -2.41
CA GLU A 18 -38.90 6.55 -1.42
C GLU A 18 -37.62 6.93 -0.65
N LYS A 19 -37.19 8.18 -0.78
CA LYS A 19 -36.13 8.71 0.07
C LYS A 19 -36.66 8.68 1.50
N ASP A 20 -36.20 7.73 2.30
CA ASP A 20 -36.41 7.74 3.74
C ASP A 20 -35.67 8.96 4.30
N TYR A 21 -36.38 10.07 4.46
CA TYR A 21 -35.86 11.34 4.98
C TYR A 21 -35.35 11.24 6.44
N THR A 22 -35.43 10.07 7.07
CA THR A 22 -34.94 9.83 8.44
C THR A 22 -33.50 9.34 8.52
N ARG A 23 -32.83 9.06 7.39
CA ARG A 23 -31.46 8.51 7.37
C ARG A 23 -30.42 9.53 6.90
N ARG A 24 -29.24 9.51 7.52
CA ARG A 24 -28.13 10.38 7.13
C ARG A 24 -27.54 9.89 5.81
N SER A 25 -26.99 10.82 5.04
CA SER A 25 -26.24 10.58 3.81
C SER A 25 -25.01 11.47 3.79
N ALA A 26 -23.86 10.90 3.41
CA ALA A 26 -22.61 11.64 3.26
C ALA A 26 -22.47 12.29 1.87
N ASN A 27 -23.41 12.04 0.95
CA ASN A 27 -23.42 12.56 -0.43
C ASN A 27 -22.10 12.30 -1.17
N PHE A 28 -21.63 11.05 -1.13
CA PHE A 28 -20.42 10.64 -1.83
C PHE A 28 -20.57 10.84 -3.35
N HIS A 29 -19.49 11.31 -3.99
CA HIS A 29 -19.46 11.41 -5.45
C HIS A 29 -19.36 10.02 -6.10
N PRO A 30 -19.93 9.82 -7.30
CA PRO A 30 -19.81 8.56 -8.03
C PRO A 30 -18.34 8.25 -8.36
N SER A 31 -18.05 7.00 -8.71
CA SER A 31 -16.75 6.60 -9.24
C SER A 31 -16.40 7.42 -10.49
N ILE A 32 -15.16 7.91 -10.57
CA ILE A 32 -14.65 8.64 -11.74
C ILE A 32 -14.27 7.70 -12.90
N TRP A 33 -14.26 6.38 -12.66
CA TRP A 33 -13.77 5.39 -13.61
C TRP A 33 -14.89 4.77 -14.46
N GLY A 34 -16.15 4.85 -13.99
CA GLY A 34 -17.28 4.18 -14.62
C GLY A 34 -16.97 2.72 -14.96
N ASP A 35 -17.33 2.30 -16.17
CA ASP A 35 -17.13 0.94 -16.66
C ASP A 35 -15.74 0.70 -17.32
N ARG A 36 -14.81 1.65 -17.22
CA ARG A 36 -13.53 1.63 -17.97
C ARG A 36 -12.75 0.33 -17.84
N PHE A 37 -12.72 -0.26 -16.65
CA PHE A 37 -11.91 -1.46 -16.41
C PHE A 37 -12.59 -2.77 -16.84
N LEU A 38 -13.89 -2.74 -17.15
CA LEU A 38 -14.59 -3.94 -17.62
C LEU A 38 -14.09 -4.42 -18.98
N SER A 39 -13.46 -3.57 -19.79
CA SER A 39 -12.90 -3.99 -21.09
C SER A 39 -11.82 -5.06 -20.95
N TYR A 40 -11.07 -5.07 -19.84
CA TYR A 40 -9.97 -6.01 -19.59
C TYR A 40 -10.43 -7.41 -19.17
N THR A 41 -11.73 -7.64 -19.08
CA THR A 41 -12.34 -8.94 -18.72
C THR A 41 -12.20 -10.00 -19.80
N SER A 42 -12.01 -9.59 -21.05
CA SER A 42 -12.14 -10.42 -22.26
C SER A 42 -10.87 -10.51 -23.10
N ASP A 43 -9.82 -9.77 -22.73
CA ASP A 43 -8.55 -9.85 -23.46
C ASP A 43 -7.92 -11.22 -23.22
N SER A 44 -8.00 -12.08 -24.23
CA SER A 44 -7.05 -13.17 -24.38
C SER A 44 -5.67 -12.52 -24.36
N MET A 45 -4.85 -12.87 -23.38
CA MET A 45 -3.46 -12.43 -23.30
C MET A 45 -2.84 -12.61 -24.69
N GLU A 46 -2.67 -11.50 -25.43
CA GLU A 46 -2.05 -11.54 -26.75
C GLU A 46 -0.72 -12.26 -26.62
N LYS A 47 -0.39 -13.08 -27.64
CA LYS A 47 0.83 -13.90 -27.66
C LYS A 47 2.04 -13.08 -27.20
N ASP A 48 2.76 -13.66 -26.27
CA ASP A 48 3.89 -13.09 -25.53
C ASP A 48 5.11 -12.86 -26.44
N ASP A 49 5.04 -11.81 -27.27
CA ASP A 49 6.12 -11.35 -28.16
C ASP A 49 7.42 -11.05 -27.38
N GLY A 50 7.29 -10.64 -26.12
CA GLY A 50 8.39 -10.14 -25.31
C GLY A 50 8.99 -11.11 -24.29
N SER A 51 8.40 -12.28 -24.02
CA SER A 51 8.89 -13.14 -22.92
C SER A 51 10.24 -13.78 -23.17
N ALA A 52 10.60 -14.09 -24.42
CA ALA A 52 11.93 -14.60 -24.72
C ALA A 52 12.99 -13.54 -24.35
N LYS A 53 12.77 -12.30 -24.79
CA LYS A 53 13.64 -11.15 -24.49
C LYS A 53 13.65 -10.78 -23.00
N HIS A 54 12.50 -10.81 -22.33
CA HIS A 54 12.41 -10.59 -20.88
C HIS A 54 13.27 -11.60 -20.11
N GLN A 55 13.19 -12.88 -20.47
CA GLN A 55 13.97 -13.93 -19.82
C GLN A 55 15.47 -13.81 -20.13
N GLU A 56 15.84 -13.49 -21.37
CA GLU A 56 17.23 -13.25 -21.75
C GLU A 56 17.86 -12.12 -20.94
N LEU A 57 17.19 -10.96 -20.87
CA LEU A 57 17.65 -9.81 -20.10
C LEU A 57 17.71 -10.10 -18.60
N LYS A 58 16.74 -10.87 -18.08
CA LYS A 58 16.77 -11.33 -16.68
C LYS A 58 18.04 -12.13 -16.38
N GLU A 59 18.41 -13.08 -17.23
CA GLU A 59 19.64 -13.86 -17.03
C GLU A 59 20.91 -13.02 -17.25
N GLU A 60 20.89 -12.04 -18.13
CA GLU A 60 21.99 -11.09 -18.30
C GLU A 60 22.23 -10.26 -17.02
N ILE A 61 21.18 -9.63 -16.48
CA ILE A 61 21.27 -8.85 -15.23
C ILE A 61 21.70 -9.74 -14.06
N ARG A 62 21.17 -10.98 -13.99
CA ARG A 62 21.60 -11.96 -13.00
C ARG A 62 23.10 -12.29 -13.11
N ARG A 63 23.62 -12.46 -14.32
CA ARG A 63 25.06 -12.69 -14.53
C ARG A 63 25.89 -11.48 -14.08
N MET A 64 25.42 -10.25 -14.32
CA MET A 64 26.04 -9.04 -13.81
C MET A 64 26.10 -9.06 -12.28
N LEU A 65 24.97 -9.30 -11.60
CA LEU A 65 24.91 -9.43 -10.14
C LEU A 65 25.85 -10.51 -9.60
N LYS A 66 25.89 -11.69 -10.23
CA LYS A 66 26.80 -12.77 -9.81
C LYS A 66 28.28 -12.44 -10.00
N ALA A 67 28.65 -11.65 -11.00
CA ALA A 67 30.02 -11.18 -11.15
C ALA A 67 30.44 -10.29 -9.97
N TYR A 68 29.51 -9.47 -9.47
CA TYR A 68 29.71 -8.55 -8.35
C TYR A 68 29.85 -9.24 -6.99
N ILE A 69 29.21 -10.39 -6.80
CA ILE A 69 29.33 -11.22 -5.60
C ILE A 69 30.79 -11.56 -5.26
N ASN A 70 31.64 -11.72 -6.27
CA ASN A 70 33.04 -12.11 -6.11
C ASN A 70 33.97 -10.91 -5.87
N LYS A 71 33.52 -9.69 -6.17
CA LYS A 71 34.26 -8.42 -5.98
C LYS A 71 33.28 -7.30 -5.63
N PRO A 72 32.94 -7.12 -4.35
CA PRO A 72 32.09 -6.03 -3.90
C PRO A 72 32.75 -4.68 -4.22
N THR A 73 32.11 -3.82 -5.01
CA THR A 73 32.57 -2.45 -5.30
C THR A 73 31.44 -1.45 -5.12
N GLN A 74 31.76 -0.15 -5.03
CA GLN A 74 30.77 0.93 -4.96
C GLN A 74 29.76 0.88 -6.14
N ASN A 75 30.21 0.54 -7.35
CA ASN A 75 29.36 0.36 -8.53
C ASN A 75 28.26 -0.70 -8.35
N ASN A 76 28.41 -1.62 -7.40
CA ASN A 76 27.41 -2.65 -7.13
C ASN A 76 26.19 -2.05 -6.43
N LEU A 77 26.39 -1.04 -5.57
CA LEU A 77 25.32 -0.38 -4.83
C LEU A 77 24.40 0.41 -5.78
N ASP A 78 24.98 1.11 -6.75
CA ASP A 78 24.21 1.86 -7.75
C ASP A 78 23.33 0.95 -8.61
N LEU A 79 23.85 -0.22 -8.99
CA LEU A 79 23.07 -1.20 -9.74
C LEU A 79 21.93 -1.76 -8.89
N ILE A 80 22.19 -2.12 -7.63
CA ILE A 80 21.15 -2.61 -6.70
C ILE A 80 20.08 -1.54 -6.49
N ASP A 81 20.48 -0.27 -6.27
CA ASP A 81 19.56 0.85 -6.13
C ASP A 81 18.71 1.03 -7.38
N ALA A 82 19.32 1.00 -8.57
CA ALA A 82 18.60 1.10 -9.83
C ALA A 82 17.59 -0.06 -9.99
N ILE A 83 17.99 -1.30 -9.68
CA ILE A 83 17.12 -2.48 -9.75
C ILE A 83 15.90 -2.33 -8.81
N GLN A 84 16.12 -1.87 -7.57
CA GLN A 84 15.04 -1.63 -6.60
C GLN A 84 14.12 -0.49 -7.05
N ARG A 85 14.69 0.63 -7.46
CA ARG A 85 13.93 1.83 -7.86
C ARG A 85 13.19 1.64 -9.18
N LEU A 86 13.68 0.80 -10.09
CA LEU A 86 12.96 0.37 -11.29
C LEU A 86 11.89 -0.70 -10.98
N GLY A 87 11.80 -1.15 -9.72
CA GLY A 87 10.79 -2.06 -9.22
C GLY A 87 10.99 -3.51 -9.64
N VAL A 88 12.17 -3.89 -10.14
CA VAL A 88 12.45 -5.24 -10.65
C VAL A 88 13.27 -6.10 -9.69
N SER A 89 13.50 -5.62 -8.47
CA SER A 89 14.26 -6.34 -7.42
C SER A 89 13.67 -7.69 -7.04
N TYR A 90 12.36 -7.87 -7.13
CA TYR A 90 11.66 -9.13 -6.83
C TYR A 90 12.10 -10.32 -7.71
N HIS A 91 12.86 -10.06 -8.78
CA HIS A 91 13.47 -11.09 -9.63
C HIS A 91 14.85 -11.56 -9.19
N PHE A 92 15.48 -10.81 -8.29
CA PHE A 92 16.90 -10.91 -7.93
C PHE A 92 17.11 -10.89 -6.41
N GLU A 93 16.09 -11.23 -5.62
CA GLU A 93 16.13 -11.17 -4.15
C GLU A 93 17.34 -11.93 -3.60
N SER A 94 17.56 -13.17 -4.05
CA SER A 94 18.70 -13.99 -3.63
C SER A 94 20.06 -13.35 -3.92
N GLU A 95 20.23 -12.81 -5.13
CA GLU A 95 21.48 -12.18 -5.53
C GLU A 95 21.74 -10.89 -4.77
N ILE A 96 20.70 -10.08 -4.56
CA ILE A 96 20.79 -8.83 -3.78
C ILE A 96 21.13 -9.13 -2.33
N ASP A 97 20.44 -10.09 -1.71
CA ASP A 97 20.67 -10.47 -0.31
C ASP A 97 22.09 -11.02 -0.11
N GLU A 98 22.62 -11.82 -1.04
CA GLU A 98 24.00 -12.31 -0.96
C GLU A 98 25.02 -11.16 -1.06
N ILE A 99 24.82 -10.21 -1.99
CA ILE A 99 25.72 -9.06 -2.15
C ILE A 99 25.69 -8.17 -0.90
N LEU A 100 24.50 -7.83 -0.40
CA LEU A 100 24.34 -6.99 0.77
C LEU A 100 24.84 -7.67 2.04
N GLY A 101 24.66 -9.00 2.17
CA GLY A 101 25.22 -9.80 3.25
C GLY A 101 26.75 -9.71 3.30
N LYS A 102 27.43 -9.91 2.17
CA LYS A 102 28.89 -9.77 2.06
C LYS A 102 29.38 -8.36 2.36
N LEU A 103 28.65 -7.34 1.90
CA LEU A 103 28.97 -5.94 2.22
C LEU A 103 28.79 -5.64 3.71
N HIS A 104 27.80 -6.27 4.35
CA HIS A 104 27.59 -6.13 5.78
C HIS A 104 28.72 -6.77 6.59
N GLU A 105 29.14 -7.99 6.23
CA GLU A 105 30.27 -8.71 6.84
C GLU A 105 31.57 -7.90 6.71
N ALA A 106 31.89 -7.44 5.49
CA ALA A 106 33.10 -6.62 5.25
C ALA A 106 33.10 -5.32 6.07
N HIS A 107 31.94 -4.68 6.25
CA HIS A 107 31.82 -3.49 7.09
C HIS A 107 32.01 -3.80 8.60
N GLN A 108 31.63 -4.99 9.06
CA GLN A 108 31.89 -5.40 10.45
C GLN A 108 33.38 -5.69 10.67
N ASP A 109 34.02 -6.34 9.70
CA ASP A 109 35.41 -6.79 9.81
C ASP A 109 36.44 -5.67 9.68
N CYS A 110 36.19 -4.65 8.84
CA CYS A 110 37.17 -3.61 8.56
C CYS A 110 37.18 -2.43 9.56
N GLY A 111 36.27 -2.38 10.53
CA GLY A 111 36.05 -1.17 11.32
C GLY A 111 35.69 0.03 10.43
N LEU A 112 35.43 1.19 11.04
CA LEU A 112 35.29 2.44 10.27
C LEU A 112 36.66 2.83 9.72
N GLY A 113 37.06 2.24 8.58
CA GLY A 113 38.30 2.60 7.91
C GLY A 113 38.32 4.09 7.58
N ASP A 114 39.39 4.78 7.98
CA ASP A 114 39.68 6.18 7.65
C ASP A 114 40.12 6.31 6.17
N ASN A 115 39.28 5.88 5.24
CA ASN A 115 39.45 6.31 3.86
C ASN A 115 38.90 7.74 3.75
N GLU A 116 39.82 8.70 3.68
CA GLU A 116 39.55 10.14 3.49
C GLU A 116 38.78 10.47 2.19
N ASN A 117 38.53 9.47 1.35
CA ASN A 117 37.80 9.55 0.08
C ASN A 117 36.36 9.02 0.12
N ASP A 118 35.80 8.73 1.31
CA ASP A 118 34.45 8.19 1.40
C ASP A 118 33.38 9.27 1.12
N GLU A 119 32.96 9.34 -0.15
CA GLU A 119 31.94 10.27 -0.63
C GLU A 119 30.63 10.07 0.14
N LEU A 120 30.03 11.18 0.60
CA LEU A 120 28.76 11.22 1.34
C LEU A 120 27.68 10.37 0.67
N TYR A 121 27.66 10.38 -0.66
CA TYR A 121 26.76 9.60 -1.49
C TYR A 121 26.80 8.09 -1.19
N TYR A 122 27.99 7.47 -1.25
CA TYR A 122 28.12 6.02 -1.12
C TYR A 122 27.85 5.52 0.28
N ILE A 123 28.33 6.22 1.31
CA ILE A 123 28.04 5.85 2.70
C ILE A 123 26.54 5.90 2.96
N SER A 124 25.88 6.95 2.50
CA SER A 124 24.43 7.11 2.67
C SER A 124 23.66 6.03 1.91
N LEU A 125 24.09 5.71 0.68
CA LEU A 125 23.48 4.68 -0.14
C LEU A 125 23.64 3.28 0.48
N GLN A 126 24.85 2.94 0.91
CA GLN A 126 25.15 1.68 1.59
C GLN A 126 24.33 1.56 2.87
N PHE A 127 24.31 2.60 3.70
CA PHE A 127 23.51 2.63 4.93
C PHE A 127 22.03 2.36 4.64
N ARG A 128 21.48 3.05 3.65
CA ARG A 128 20.08 2.91 3.23
C ARG A 128 19.78 1.48 2.77
N LEU A 129 20.54 0.95 1.81
CA LEU A 129 20.30 -0.38 1.24
C LEU A 129 20.43 -1.48 2.30
N LEU A 130 21.46 -1.43 3.16
CA LEU A 130 21.64 -2.38 4.25
C LEU A 130 20.47 -2.34 5.25
N ARG A 131 20.05 -1.15 5.69
CA ARG A 131 18.92 -1.00 6.62
C ARG A 131 17.59 -1.48 6.01
N GLN A 132 17.36 -1.23 4.71
CA GLN A 132 16.17 -1.72 4.01
C GLN A 132 16.08 -3.25 3.98
N HIS A 133 17.23 -3.93 3.89
CA HIS A 133 17.33 -5.40 3.94
C HIS A 133 17.45 -5.96 5.37
N GLY A 134 17.24 -5.13 6.40
CA GLY A 134 17.27 -5.58 7.80
C GLY A 134 18.68 -5.78 8.37
N CYS A 135 19.74 -5.41 7.64
CA CYS A 135 21.11 -5.44 8.16
C CYS A 135 21.34 -4.28 9.13
N LYS A 136 21.83 -4.59 10.34
CA LYS A 136 22.07 -3.58 11.37
C LYS A 136 23.41 -2.88 11.17
N ILE A 137 23.40 -1.72 10.53
CA ILE A 137 24.55 -0.80 10.44
C ILE A 137 24.39 0.37 11.42
N SER A 138 25.46 0.79 12.11
CA SER A 138 25.40 1.91 13.05
C SER A 138 25.29 3.26 12.35
N ALA A 139 24.40 4.14 12.82
CA ALA A 139 24.29 5.52 12.34
C ALA A 139 25.56 6.36 12.64
N ASP A 140 26.44 5.87 13.52
CA ASP A 140 27.73 6.50 13.82
C ASP A 140 28.66 6.61 12.61
N VAL A 141 28.40 5.85 11.54
CA VAL A 141 29.12 5.99 10.26
C VAL A 141 29.09 7.43 9.76
N PHE A 142 28.06 8.21 10.09
CA PHE A 142 27.92 9.61 9.68
C PHE A 142 28.71 10.61 10.54
N LYS A 143 29.32 10.20 11.66
CA LYS A 143 30.14 11.09 12.52
C LYS A 143 31.31 11.73 11.76
N ARG A 144 31.86 11.03 10.77
CA ARG A 144 32.94 11.53 9.89
C ARG A 144 32.57 12.78 9.08
N PHE A 145 31.27 12.99 8.87
CA PHE A 145 30.73 14.15 8.15
C PHE A 145 30.45 15.33 9.07
N LYS A 146 30.76 15.21 10.37
CA LYS A 146 30.65 16.29 11.33
C LYS A 146 31.96 17.06 11.52
N ASP A 147 31.85 18.34 11.84
CA ASP A 147 32.96 19.21 12.23
C ASP A 147 33.30 19.04 13.73
N SER A 148 34.28 19.81 14.20
CA SER A 148 34.74 19.80 15.61
C SER A 148 33.66 20.25 16.60
N ASP A 149 32.69 21.03 16.13
CA ASP A 149 31.58 21.53 16.95
C ASP A 149 30.42 20.51 17.00
N GLY A 150 30.57 19.39 16.29
CA GLY A 150 29.59 18.31 16.23
C GLY A 150 28.46 18.55 15.22
N ASN A 151 28.57 19.55 14.35
CA ASN A 151 27.58 19.86 13.31
C ASN A 151 27.96 19.20 11.98
N PHE A 152 27.00 18.92 11.11
CA PHE A 152 27.30 18.48 9.74
C PHE A 152 28.07 19.56 8.99
N LYS A 153 29.20 19.17 8.38
CA LYS A 153 30.10 20.08 7.66
C LYS A 153 29.32 20.83 6.57
N THR A 154 29.33 22.16 6.62
CA THR A 154 28.65 23.01 5.63
C THR A 154 29.21 22.84 4.22
N SER A 155 30.44 22.34 4.08
CA SER A 155 31.05 22.00 2.79
C SER A 155 30.28 20.91 2.03
N LEU A 156 29.52 20.05 2.72
CA LEU A 156 28.68 19.00 2.12
C LEU A 156 27.55 19.59 1.28
N ALA A 157 27.17 20.85 1.51
CA ALA A 157 26.13 21.54 0.74
C ALA A 157 26.45 21.65 -0.76
N LYS A 158 27.72 21.45 -1.15
CA LYS A 158 28.17 21.44 -2.55
C LYS A 158 27.87 20.11 -3.25
N ASP A 159 27.78 19.01 -2.50
CA ASP A 159 27.47 17.68 -3.01
C ASP A 159 25.96 17.40 -2.90
N VAL A 160 25.22 17.88 -3.90
CA VAL A 160 23.76 17.69 -3.94
C VAL A 160 23.38 16.21 -4.03
N GLY A 161 24.19 15.40 -4.73
CA GLY A 161 23.96 13.97 -4.87
C GLY A 161 24.10 13.25 -3.53
N GLY A 162 25.19 13.53 -2.80
CA GLY A 162 25.41 13.03 -1.45
C GLY A 162 24.36 13.51 -0.45
N MET A 163 23.97 14.78 -0.49
CA MET A 163 22.89 15.30 0.37
C MET A 163 21.56 14.60 0.13
N LEU A 164 21.20 14.37 -1.13
CA LEU A 164 19.97 13.65 -1.46
C LEU A 164 20.05 12.19 -1.00
N SER A 165 21.20 11.53 -1.15
CA SER A 165 21.40 10.16 -0.65
C SER A 165 21.29 10.09 0.88
N LEU A 166 21.88 11.06 1.60
CA LEU A 166 21.79 11.17 3.05
C LEU A 166 20.34 11.43 3.49
N TYR A 167 19.64 12.35 2.82
CA TYR A 167 18.23 12.62 3.08
C TYR A 167 17.39 11.34 3.01
N GLU A 168 17.53 10.57 1.94
CA GLU A 168 16.82 9.29 1.78
C GLU A 168 17.18 8.28 2.88
N ALA A 169 18.45 8.22 3.28
CA ALA A 169 18.92 7.37 4.36
C ALA A 169 18.31 7.73 5.73
N THR A 170 18.08 9.03 6.00
CA THR A 170 17.51 9.49 7.29
C THR A 170 16.08 9.02 7.55
N HIS A 171 15.36 8.57 6.51
CA HIS A 171 14.02 8.00 6.66
C HIS A 171 14.02 6.57 7.20
N LEU A 172 15.19 5.93 7.36
CA LEU A 172 15.39 4.61 7.98
C LEU A 172 15.90 4.68 9.43
N ARG A 173 15.87 5.87 10.03
CA ARG A 173 16.28 6.07 11.41
C ARG A 173 15.39 5.31 12.39
N VAL A 174 15.98 4.82 13.47
CA VAL A 174 15.27 4.24 14.61
C VAL A 174 15.43 5.12 15.85
N HIS A 175 14.75 4.75 16.95
CA HIS A 175 14.88 5.47 18.20
C HIS A 175 16.34 5.55 18.67
N GLU A 176 16.69 6.66 19.33
CA GLU A 176 18.02 6.95 19.91
C GLU A 176 19.13 7.28 18.88
N GLU A 177 18.80 7.41 17.59
CA GLU A 177 19.73 7.80 16.53
C GLU A 177 19.73 9.32 16.24
N ASN A 178 20.04 10.15 17.24
CA ASN A 178 19.98 11.62 17.15
C ASN A 178 20.76 12.19 15.94
N ILE A 179 21.86 11.54 15.54
CA ILE A 179 22.65 11.93 14.37
C ILE A 179 21.82 11.94 13.07
N LEU A 180 20.83 11.06 12.94
CA LEU A 180 19.96 11.01 11.76
C LEU A 180 18.83 12.05 11.82
N ASP A 181 18.39 12.46 13.01
CA ASP A 181 17.47 13.59 13.17
C ASP A 181 18.15 14.91 12.77
N GLU A 182 19.39 15.10 13.21
CA GLU A 182 20.22 16.24 12.80
C GLU A 182 20.52 16.22 11.30
N ALA A 183 20.85 15.04 10.75
CA ALA A 183 21.06 14.86 9.31
C ALA A 183 19.81 15.19 8.49
N LEU A 184 18.62 14.81 8.97
CA LEU A 184 17.36 15.12 8.30
C LEU A 184 17.15 16.64 8.26
N ALA A 185 17.33 17.33 9.39
CA ALA A 185 17.17 18.79 9.45
C ALA A 185 18.19 19.50 8.54
N PHE A 186 19.45 19.07 8.59
CA PHE A 186 20.53 19.60 7.75
C PHE A 186 20.23 19.40 6.26
N THR A 187 19.92 18.18 5.83
CA THR A 187 19.68 17.89 4.41
C THR A 187 18.39 18.54 3.91
N THR A 188 17.30 18.52 4.68
CA THR A 188 16.02 19.14 4.29
C THR A 188 16.19 20.63 4.00
N SER A 189 16.82 21.38 4.89
CA SER A 189 17.00 22.83 4.72
C SER A 189 17.83 23.20 3.46
N HIS A 190 18.91 22.47 3.19
CA HIS A 190 19.73 22.70 2.00
C HIS A 190 19.02 22.26 0.70
N LEU A 191 18.33 21.13 0.72
CA LEU A 191 17.59 20.61 -0.42
C LEU A 191 16.39 21.50 -0.79
N GLU A 192 15.67 22.05 0.20
CA GLU A 192 14.60 23.04 -0.02
C GLU A 192 15.17 24.31 -0.68
N SER A 193 16.32 24.78 -0.22
CA SER A 193 17.01 25.92 -0.85
C SER A 193 17.39 25.62 -2.30
N ILE A 194 17.94 24.44 -2.60
CA ILE A 194 18.27 24.03 -3.97
C ILE A 194 17.03 23.95 -4.85
N ALA A 195 15.95 23.35 -4.34
CA ALA A 195 14.68 23.22 -5.05
C ALA A 195 14.06 24.58 -5.41
N ALA A 196 14.25 25.59 -4.56
CA ALA A 196 13.79 26.96 -4.78
C ALA A 196 14.63 27.73 -5.81
N HIS A 197 15.94 27.52 -5.86
CA HIS A 197 16.86 28.33 -6.68
C HIS A 197 17.24 27.71 -8.04
N GLN A 198 17.09 26.39 -8.23
CA GLN A 198 17.47 25.69 -9.47
C GLN A 198 16.26 25.22 -10.29
N ILE A 199 15.25 26.07 -10.42
CA ILE A 199 13.98 25.74 -11.09
C ILE A 199 14.23 25.25 -12.53
N GLY A 200 13.68 24.07 -12.86
CA GLY A 200 13.70 23.50 -14.20
C GLY A 200 14.87 22.54 -14.50
N SER A 201 15.81 22.34 -13.57
CA SER A 201 16.83 21.29 -13.74
C SER A 201 16.28 19.89 -13.36
N PRO A 202 16.68 18.81 -14.06
CA PRO A 202 16.27 17.44 -13.69
C PRO A 202 16.65 17.07 -12.25
N LEU A 203 17.76 17.62 -11.76
CA LEU A 203 18.20 17.43 -10.38
C LEU A 203 17.26 18.11 -9.38
N ALA A 204 16.82 19.34 -9.64
CA ALA A 204 15.89 20.05 -8.76
C ALA A 204 14.52 19.36 -8.70
N GLU A 205 14.02 18.81 -9.82
CA GLU A 205 12.77 18.04 -9.83
C GLU A 205 12.91 16.73 -9.04
N ARG A 206 14.06 16.04 -9.11
CA ARG A 206 14.36 14.89 -8.25
C ARG A 206 14.35 15.25 -6.77
N VAL A 207 14.95 16.39 -6.41
CA VAL A 207 14.96 16.90 -5.03
C VAL A 207 13.55 17.23 -4.55
N LYS A 208 12.76 17.94 -5.35
CA LYS A 208 11.36 18.26 -5.03
C LYS A 208 10.53 16.99 -4.81
N HIS A 209 10.68 16.00 -5.69
CA HIS A 209 9.99 14.72 -5.55
C HIS A 209 10.36 14.03 -4.23
N ALA A 210 11.65 13.91 -3.91
CA ALA A 210 12.12 13.29 -2.66
C ALA A 210 11.63 14.02 -1.40
N LEU A 211 11.61 15.36 -1.41
CA LEU A 211 11.10 16.16 -0.29
C LEU A 211 9.61 15.96 -0.03
N ILE A 212 8.83 15.67 -1.08
CA ILE A 212 7.40 15.33 -0.97
C ILE A 212 7.22 13.87 -0.57
N GLN A 213 7.96 12.97 -1.22
CA GLN A 213 7.81 11.54 -1.14
C GLN A 213 9.18 10.86 -1.11
N PRO A 214 9.75 10.62 0.08
CA PRO A 214 10.99 9.86 0.23
C PRO A 214 10.82 8.43 -0.27
N ILE A 215 11.88 7.85 -0.83
CA ILE A 215 11.89 6.49 -1.42
C ILE A 215 11.35 5.47 -0.42
N HIS A 216 11.79 5.54 0.84
CA HIS A 216 11.40 4.58 1.88
C HIS A 216 9.89 4.61 2.20
N ARG A 217 9.22 5.74 1.93
CA ARG A 217 7.79 5.94 2.21
C ARG A 217 6.92 5.84 0.97
N GLY A 218 7.52 5.68 -0.21
CA GLY A 218 6.84 5.63 -1.49
C GLY A 218 6.31 4.24 -1.84
N LEU A 219 5.24 4.18 -2.64
CA LEU A 219 4.74 2.92 -3.18
C LEU A 219 5.63 2.49 -4.35
N GLN A 220 6.28 1.34 -4.23
CA GLN A 220 7.32 0.89 -5.17
C GLN A 220 6.90 0.96 -6.66
N ARG A 221 5.66 0.57 -7.00
CA ARG A 221 5.17 0.67 -8.39
C ARG A 221 4.99 2.11 -8.86
N LEU A 222 4.57 3.02 -7.99
CA LEU A 222 4.43 4.44 -8.33
C LEU A 222 5.79 5.11 -8.49
N GLU A 223 6.70 4.82 -7.56
CA GLU A 223 8.09 5.29 -7.60
C GLU A 223 8.83 4.75 -8.83
N ALA A 224 8.63 3.47 -9.18
CA ALA A 224 9.20 2.89 -10.40
C ALA A 224 8.69 3.57 -11.67
N ARG A 225 7.37 3.85 -11.73
CA ARG A 225 6.80 4.60 -12.86
C ARG A 225 7.43 5.99 -13.00
N HIS A 226 7.68 6.67 -11.89
CA HIS A 226 8.33 7.97 -11.88
C HIS A 226 9.83 7.88 -12.23
N TYR A 227 10.51 6.82 -11.78
CA TYR A 227 11.95 6.68 -11.92
C TYR A 227 12.41 6.18 -13.29
N ILE A 228 11.63 5.35 -14.00
CA ILE A 228 11.98 4.85 -15.35
C ILE A 228 12.44 5.97 -16.32
N PRO A 229 11.71 7.09 -16.52
CA PRO A 229 12.17 8.16 -17.40
C PRO A 229 13.44 8.85 -16.86
N ILE A 230 13.56 9.01 -15.54
CA ILE A 230 14.77 9.59 -14.93
C ILE A 230 15.99 8.71 -15.20
N TYR A 231 15.86 7.39 -15.03
CA TYR A 231 16.94 6.44 -15.31
C TYR A 231 17.34 6.45 -16.79
N GLN A 232 16.37 6.60 -17.70
CA GLN A 232 16.62 6.66 -19.14
C GLN A 232 17.51 7.85 -19.55
N GLU A 233 17.45 8.95 -18.82
CA GLU A 233 18.24 10.16 -19.09
C GLU A 233 19.63 10.14 -18.44
N GLN A 234 19.93 9.16 -17.60
CA GLN A 234 21.23 9.06 -16.92
C GLN A 234 22.32 8.61 -17.88
N SER A 235 23.48 9.26 -17.83
CA SER A 235 24.65 8.90 -18.63
C SER A 235 25.22 7.53 -18.28
N SER A 236 25.04 7.08 -17.04
CA SER A 236 25.48 5.78 -16.52
C SER A 236 24.42 4.67 -16.64
N GLN A 237 23.35 4.89 -17.39
CA GLN A 237 22.27 3.90 -17.50
C GLN A 237 22.77 2.57 -18.08
N ASN A 238 22.23 1.47 -17.55
CA ASN A 238 22.38 0.15 -18.12
C ASN A 238 21.18 -0.13 -19.04
N GLU A 239 21.45 -0.22 -20.35
CA GLU A 239 20.40 -0.38 -21.37
C GLU A 239 19.63 -1.70 -21.22
N ALA A 240 20.32 -2.79 -20.84
CA ALA A 240 19.69 -4.08 -20.59
C ALA A 240 18.71 -4.00 -19.41
N LEU A 241 19.12 -3.36 -18.31
CA LEU A 241 18.27 -3.12 -17.13
C LEU A 241 17.07 -2.22 -17.45
N LEU A 242 17.27 -1.11 -18.18
CA LEU A 242 16.17 -0.22 -18.57
C LEU A 242 15.15 -0.95 -19.44
N THR A 243 15.62 -1.70 -20.43
CA THR A 243 14.75 -2.47 -21.34
C THR A 243 13.98 -3.53 -20.56
N PHE A 244 14.66 -4.24 -19.66
CA PHE A 244 14.04 -5.22 -18.78
C PHE A 244 12.95 -4.59 -17.91
N ALA A 245 13.25 -3.47 -17.24
CA ALA A 245 12.31 -2.77 -16.37
C ALA A 245 11.04 -2.32 -17.10
N LYS A 246 11.16 -1.79 -18.33
CA LYS A 246 10.01 -1.40 -19.15
C LYS A 246 9.15 -2.60 -19.55
N LEU A 247 9.78 -3.68 -20.01
CA LEU A 247 9.08 -4.91 -20.38
C LEU A 247 8.34 -5.51 -19.17
N ASP A 248 9.03 -5.60 -18.04
CA ASP A 248 8.48 -6.13 -16.79
C ASP A 248 7.30 -5.29 -16.28
N PHE A 249 7.46 -3.97 -16.21
CA PHE A 249 6.41 -3.05 -15.78
C PHE A 249 5.14 -3.21 -16.61
N ASN A 250 5.28 -3.26 -17.95
CA ASN A 250 4.14 -3.41 -18.85
C ASN A 250 3.51 -4.81 -18.76
N LYS A 251 4.32 -5.86 -18.57
CA LYS A 251 3.82 -7.23 -18.36
C LYS A 251 2.98 -7.34 -17.08
N LEU A 252 3.47 -6.78 -15.98
CA LEU A 252 2.72 -6.72 -14.72
C LEU A 252 1.49 -5.84 -14.83
N GLN A 253 1.58 -4.69 -15.53
CA GLN A 253 0.41 -3.84 -15.75
C GLN A 253 -0.72 -4.59 -16.47
N LYS A 254 -0.41 -5.43 -17.47
CA LYS A 254 -1.42 -6.28 -18.15
C LYS A 254 -2.07 -7.28 -17.18
N LEU A 255 -1.28 -7.90 -16.30
CA LEU A 255 -1.80 -8.78 -15.24
C LEU A 255 -2.74 -8.00 -14.31
N HIS A 256 -2.32 -6.83 -13.83
CA HIS A 256 -3.10 -6.01 -12.90
C HIS A 256 -4.38 -5.46 -13.54
N GLN A 257 -4.34 -5.10 -14.83
CA GLN A 257 -5.52 -4.69 -15.59
C GLN A 257 -6.54 -5.83 -15.71
N LYS A 258 -6.09 -7.06 -15.97
CA LYS A 258 -6.96 -8.23 -15.99
C LYS A 258 -7.59 -8.49 -14.61
N GLU A 259 -6.78 -8.49 -13.56
CA GLU A 259 -7.25 -8.64 -12.18
C GLU A 259 -8.32 -7.58 -11.84
N LEU A 260 -8.04 -6.30 -12.14
CA LEU A 260 -8.97 -5.21 -11.93
C LEU A 260 -10.23 -5.34 -12.80
N GLY A 261 -10.12 -5.85 -14.02
CA GLY A 261 -11.28 -6.16 -14.86
C GLY A 261 -12.20 -7.21 -14.24
N ASP A 262 -11.62 -8.31 -13.75
CA ASP A 262 -12.37 -9.37 -13.07
C ASP A 262 -13.02 -8.88 -11.77
N ILE A 263 -12.30 -8.07 -10.98
CA ILE A 263 -12.82 -7.44 -9.76
C ILE A 263 -13.92 -6.43 -10.08
N SER A 264 -13.77 -5.65 -11.15
CA SER A 264 -14.79 -4.68 -11.59
C SER A 264 -16.06 -5.41 -12.05
N ARG A 265 -15.92 -6.57 -12.70
CA ARG A 265 -17.06 -7.42 -13.07
C ARG A 265 -17.80 -7.90 -11.82
N TRP A 266 -17.07 -8.46 -10.85
CA TRP A 266 -17.64 -8.88 -9.56
C TRP A 266 -18.39 -7.73 -8.86
N TRP A 267 -17.78 -6.54 -8.81
CA TRP A 267 -18.40 -5.36 -8.20
C TRP A 267 -19.69 -4.94 -8.91
N LYS A 268 -19.70 -5.00 -10.25
CA LYS A 268 -20.89 -4.69 -11.06
C LYS A 268 -22.01 -5.71 -10.88
N GLU A 269 -21.71 -6.99 -10.73
CA GLU A 269 -22.69 -8.06 -10.47
C GLU A 269 -23.40 -7.88 -9.11
N LEU A 270 -22.70 -7.37 -8.09
CA LEU A 270 -23.31 -7.01 -6.81
C LEU A 270 -24.33 -5.87 -6.97
N ASP A 271 -24.05 -4.93 -7.87
CA ASP A 271 -24.90 -3.79 -8.19
C ASP A 271 -25.17 -2.88 -6.98
N PHE A 272 -24.17 -2.71 -6.12
CA PHE A 272 -24.29 -1.91 -4.90
C PHE A 272 -24.34 -0.41 -5.16
N ALA A 273 -23.80 0.08 -6.28
CA ALA A 273 -23.96 1.47 -6.68
C ALA A 273 -25.45 1.87 -6.82
N HIS A 274 -26.30 0.95 -7.29
CA HIS A 274 -27.74 1.17 -7.39
C HIS A 274 -28.50 0.71 -6.14
N LYS A 275 -28.17 -0.46 -5.57
CA LYS A 275 -28.89 -1.04 -4.43
C LYS A 275 -28.56 -0.39 -3.08
N LEU A 276 -27.37 0.21 -2.93
CA LEU A 276 -26.86 0.83 -1.71
C LEU A 276 -26.32 2.24 -2.03
N PRO A 277 -27.16 3.20 -2.47
CA PRO A 277 -26.68 4.49 -3.02
C PRO A 277 -25.98 5.41 -2.00
N PHE A 278 -25.94 5.03 -0.73
CA PHE A 278 -25.28 5.77 0.34
C PHE A 278 -23.80 5.41 0.53
N ILE A 279 -23.29 4.36 -0.14
CA ILE A 279 -21.90 3.91 0.00
C ILE A 279 -20.95 4.64 -0.95
N ARG A 280 -19.66 4.62 -0.62
CA ARG A 280 -18.57 4.97 -1.53
C ARG A 280 -18.41 3.89 -2.60
N ASP A 281 -18.48 4.30 -3.87
CA ASP A 281 -18.17 3.44 -5.02
C ASP A 281 -16.70 3.61 -5.42
N ARG A 282 -15.79 2.83 -4.83
CA ARG A 282 -14.33 3.03 -4.90
C ARG A 282 -13.54 1.76 -5.20
N ILE A 283 -14.07 0.89 -6.06
CA ILE A 283 -13.46 -0.41 -6.34
C ILE A 283 -12.04 -0.30 -6.96
N ALA A 284 -11.83 0.68 -7.84
CA ALA A 284 -10.53 0.91 -8.46
C ALA A 284 -9.49 1.43 -7.45
N GLU A 285 -9.90 2.32 -6.55
CA GLU A 285 -9.06 2.83 -5.46
C GLU A 285 -8.75 1.73 -4.43
N CYS A 286 -9.73 0.87 -4.10
CA CYS A 286 -9.53 -0.31 -3.26
C CYS A 286 -8.48 -1.24 -3.87
N TYR A 287 -8.58 -1.53 -5.17
CA TYR A 287 -7.58 -2.34 -5.87
C TYR A 287 -6.21 -1.66 -5.88
N PHE A 288 -6.15 -0.36 -6.12
CA PHE A 288 -4.90 0.42 -6.09
C PHE A 288 -4.20 0.35 -4.72
N TRP A 289 -4.97 0.44 -3.62
CA TRP A 289 -4.44 0.25 -2.26
C TRP A 289 -3.79 -1.13 -2.10
N ILE A 290 -4.48 -2.17 -2.57
CA ILE A 290 -4.00 -3.55 -2.45
C ILE A 290 -2.80 -3.82 -3.35
N LEU A 291 -2.72 -3.18 -4.51
CA LEU A 291 -1.55 -3.22 -5.37
C LEU A 291 -0.31 -2.63 -4.68
N GLY A 292 -0.50 -1.68 -3.75
CA GLY A 292 0.55 -1.14 -2.90
C GLY A 292 1.04 -2.11 -1.82
N VAL A 293 0.24 -3.11 -1.43
CA VAL A 293 0.63 -4.14 -0.44
C VAL A 293 1.59 -5.16 -1.07
N TYR A 294 1.27 -5.62 -2.27
CA TYR A 294 2.13 -6.48 -3.08
C TYR A 294 1.74 -6.37 -4.56
N PHE A 295 2.72 -6.20 -5.44
CA PHE A 295 2.50 -6.02 -6.89
C PHE A 295 2.98 -7.21 -7.72
N GLU A 296 3.77 -8.10 -7.10
CA GLU A 296 4.44 -9.22 -7.72
C GLU A 296 3.42 -10.27 -8.21
N PRO A 297 3.70 -10.98 -9.31
CA PRO A 297 2.70 -11.81 -9.99
C PRO A 297 2.23 -13.00 -9.13
N GLN A 298 3.09 -13.56 -8.28
CA GLN A 298 2.77 -14.68 -7.38
C GLN A 298 1.66 -14.34 -6.35
N TYR A 299 1.42 -13.06 -6.09
CA TYR A 299 0.41 -12.61 -5.13
C TYR A 299 -0.94 -12.23 -5.77
N SER A 300 -1.18 -12.63 -7.02
CA SER A 300 -2.44 -12.38 -7.74
C SER A 300 -3.69 -12.83 -6.96
N PHE A 301 -3.65 -14.05 -6.41
CA PHE A 301 -4.72 -14.58 -5.57
C PHE A 301 -4.93 -13.76 -4.29
N ALA A 302 -3.83 -13.35 -3.65
CA ALA A 302 -3.85 -12.53 -2.45
C ALA A 302 -4.48 -11.16 -2.73
N ARG A 303 -4.11 -10.52 -3.85
CA ARG A 303 -4.71 -9.24 -4.27
C ARG A 303 -6.21 -9.37 -4.48
N ARG A 304 -6.66 -10.43 -5.17
CA ARG A 304 -8.09 -10.67 -5.40
C ARG A 304 -8.88 -10.73 -4.09
N ILE A 305 -8.44 -11.55 -3.14
CA ILE A 305 -9.12 -11.68 -1.83
C ILE A 305 -9.08 -10.37 -1.08
N LEU A 306 -7.90 -9.77 -0.94
CA LEU A 306 -7.71 -8.58 -0.14
C LEU A 306 -8.50 -7.39 -0.70
N THR A 307 -8.59 -7.24 -2.03
CA THR A 307 -9.42 -6.21 -2.66
C THR A 307 -10.91 -6.42 -2.38
N LYS A 308 -11.42 -7.65 -2.48
CA LYS A 308 -12.82 -7.93 -2.14
C LYS A 308 -13.10 -7.62 -0.67
N VAL A 309 -12.19 -7.99 0.23
CA VAL A 309 -12.33 -7.74 1.67
C VAL A 309 -12.29 -6.25 2.00
N ILE A 310 -11.32 -5.48 1.50
CA ILE A 310 -11.27 -4.03 1.75
C ILE A 310 -12.50 -3.30 1.20
N SER A 311 -13.01 -3.71 0.03
CA SER A 311 -14.24 -3.14 -0.53
C SER A 311 -15.46 -3.45 0.33
N MET A 312 -15.59 -4.69 0.83
CA MET A 312 -16.66 -5.03 1.78
C MET A 312 -16.51 -4.27 3.10
N THR A 313 -15.29 -4.09 3.61
CA THR A 313 -15.05 -3.28 4.80
C THR A 313 -15.45 -1.83 4.60
N SER A 314 -15.17 -1.22 3.45
CA SER A 314 -15.60 0.15 3.14
C SER A 314 -17.13 0.29 3.12
N ILE A 315 -17.86 -0.71 2.63
CA ILE A 315 -19.33 -0.71 2.68
C ILE A 315 -19.82 -0.76 4.13
N ILE A 316 -19.20 -1.64 4.92
CA ILE A 316 -19.57 -1.81 6.32
C ILE A 316 -19.30 -0.51 7.08
N ASP A 317 -18.15 0.13 6.87
CA ASP A 317 -17.81 1.45 7.41
C ASP A 317 -18.91 2.49 7.10
N ASP A 318 -19.35 2.59 5.84
CA ASP A 318 -20.46 3.49 5.44
C ASP A 318 -21.80 3.14 6.10
N ILE A 319 -22.08 1.85 6.34
CA ILE A 319 -23.27 1.40 7.07
C ILE A 319 -23.21 1.92 8.53
N TYR A 320 -22.08 1.80 9.21
CA TYR A 320 -21.95 2.21 10.62
C TYR A 320 -21.89 3.74 10.78
N ASP A 321 -21.14 4.44 9.94
CA ASP A 321 -20.87 5.86 10.10
C ASP A 321 -21.99 6.76 9.57
N VAL A 322 -22.64 6.32 8.49
CA VAL A 322 -23.58 7.17 7.74
C VAL A 322 -25.01 6.66 7.92
N TYR A 323 -25.30 5.43 7.51
CA TYR A 323 -26.68 5.07 7.15
C TYR A 323 -27.48 4.32 8.22
N GLY A 324 -26.82 3.45 9.00
CA GLY A 324 -27.49 2.54 9.92
C GLY A 324 -28.04 3.19 11.18
N LYS A 325 -29.18 2.70 11.66
CA LYS A 325 -29.74 3.05 12.98
C LYS A 325 -29.11 2.20 14.06
N ILE A 326 -28.99 2.71 15.28
CA ILE A 326 -28.21 2.03 16.34
C ILE A 326 -28.73 0.61 16.64
N GLU A 327 -30.05 0.39 16.57
CA GLU A 327 -30.70 -0.91 16.76
C GLU A 327 -30.41 -1.87 15.59
N GLU A 328 -30.39 -1.35 14.35
CA GLU A 328 -30.02 -2.14 13.17
C GLU A 328 -28.54 -2.55 13.21
N LEU A 329 -27.67 -1.62 13.62
CA LEU A 329 -26.23 -1.86 13.77
C LEU A 329 -25.95 -2.91 14.84
N GLU A 330 -26.74 -2.97 15.91
CA GLU A 330 -26.63 -4.02 16.92
C GLU A 330 -26.93 -5.42 16.34
N LEU A 331 -28.00 -5.53 15.56
CA LEU A 331 -28.38 -6.77 14.87
C LEU A 331 -27.32 -7.17 13.84
N PHE A 332 -26.82 -6.22 13.06
CA PHE A 332 -25.77 -6.46 12.07
C PHE A 332 -24.45 -6.91 12.71
N THR A 333 -24.04 -6.26 13.80
CA THR A 333 -22.88 -6.64 14.60
C THR A 333 -23.04 -8.09 15.10
N SER A 334 -24.23 -8.44 15.59
CA SER A 334 -24.53 -9.77 16.12
C SER A 334 -24.52 -10.84 15.02
N ALA A 335 -25.07 -10.54 13.84
CA ALA A 335 -25.04 -11.43 12.68
C ALA A 335 -23.59 -11.71 12.23
N ILE A 336 -22.74 -10.68 12.11
CA ILE A 336 -21.32 -10.85 11.74
C ILE A 336 -20.55 -11.62 12.81
N LYS A 337 -20.81 -11.37 14.09
CA LYS A 337 -20.24 -12.18 15.18
C LYS A 337 -20.63 -13.65 15.07
N ARG A 338 -21.88 -13.95 14.73
CA ARG A 338 -22.38 -15.32 14.53
C ARG A 338 -21.76 -15.97 13.27
N TRP A 339 -21.61 -15.21 12.19
CA TRP A 339 -21.05 -15.66 10.90
C TRP A 339 -21.81 -16.86 10.32
N ASP A 340 -23.14 -16.73 10.26
CA ASP A 340 -24.07 -17.78 9.85
C ASP A 340 -25.16 -17.15 8.97
N ILE A 341 -25.43 -17.74 7.80
CA ILE A 341 -26.42 -17.22 6.86
C ILE A 341 -27.82 -17.18 7.47
N SER A 342 -28.13 -18.06 8.44
CA SER A 342 -29.43 -18.06 9.12
C SER A 342 -29.70 -16.81 9.97
N ALA A 343 -28.69 -15.97 10.22
CA ALA A 343 -28.89 -14.66 10.87
C ALA A 343 -29.45 -13.60 9.93
N ILE A 344 -29.49 -13.85 8.61
CA ILE A 344 -29.83 -12.84 7.60
C ILE A 344 -31.26 -12.30 7.74
N ASP A 345 -32.20 -13.13 8.18
CA ASP A 345 -33.63 -12.75 8.26
C ASP A 345 -33.91 -11.69 9.33
N GLN A 346 -32.98 -11.52 10.28
CA GLN A 346 -33.07 -10.53 11.35
C GLN A 346 -32.59 -9.13 10.92
N LEU A 347 -31.97 -9.02 9.75
CA LEU A 347 -31.34 -7.79 9.28
C LEU A 347 -32.30 -6.94 8.44
N ALA A 348 -32.06 -5.63 8.39
CA ALA A 348 -32.72 -4.76 7.42
C ALA A 348 -32.35 -5.16 5.97
N GLU A 349 -33.26 -4.97 5.01
CA GLU A 349 -33.08 -5.42 3.62
C GLU A 349 -31.75 -4.99 2.98
N TYR A 350 -31.32 -3.74 3.19
CA TYR A 350 -30.03 -3.25 2.68
C TYR A 350 -28.82 -3.95 3.33
N MET A 351 -28.92 -4.30 4.62
CA MET A 351 -27.87 -5.03 5.34
C MET A 351 -27.81 -6.49 4.89
N LYS A 352 -28.93 -7.10 4.49
CA LYS A 352 -28.96 -8.46 3.94
C LYS A 352 -28.09 -8.58 2.70
N LEU A 353 -28.13 -7.56 1.82
CA LEU A 353 -27.31 -7.49 0.61
C LEU A 353 -25.81 -7.51 0.96
N CYS A 354 -25.38 -6.63 1.86
CA CYS A 354 -23.99 -6.56 2.31
C CYS A 354 -23.56 -7.84 3.04
N TYR A 355 -24.41 -8.38 3.93
CA TYR A 355 -24.10 -9.58 4.72
C TYR A 355 -23.90 -10.80 3.82
N ARG A 356 -24.80 -11.02 2.86
CA ARG A 356 -24.69 -12.12 1.90
C ARG A 356 -23.41 -12.01 1.08
N ALA A 357 -23.14 -10.84 0.50
CA ALA A 357 -21.93 -10.62 -0.28
C ALA A 357 -20.64 -10.83 0.54
N LEU A 358 -20.63 -10.42 1.82
CA LEU A 358 -19.51 -10.68 2.72
C LEU A 358 -19.29 -12.19 2.91
N LEU A 359 -20.35 -12.95 3.19
CA LEU A 359 -20.25 -14.40 3.34
C LEU A 359 -19.80 -15.08 2.05
N ASP A 360 -20.29 -14.62 0.90
CA ASP A 360 -19.93 -15.14 -0.43
C ASP A 360 -18.44 -14.92 -0.73
N VAL A 361 -17.87 -13.74 -0.42
CA VAL A 361 -16.43 -13.45 -0.58
C VAL A 361 -15.57 -14.46 0.18
N TYR A 362 -15.93 -14.76 1.44
CA TYR A 362 -15.19 -15.74 2.22
C TYR A 362 -15.44 -17.18 1.76
N SER A 363 -16.65 -17.49 1.27
CA SER A 363 -16.99 -18.81 0.73
C SER A 363 -16.25 -19.10 -0.59
N GLU A 364 -16.03 -18.07 -1.41
CA GLU A 364 -15.16 -18.16 -2.60
C GLU A 364 -13.73 -18.48 -2.19
N ALA A 365 -13.17 -17.73 -1.23
CA ALA A 365 -11.82 -17.98 -0.72
C ALA A 365 -11.68 -19.39 -0.10
N GLU A 366 -12.73 -19.93 0.54
CA GLU A 366 -12.74 -21.31 1.04
C GLU A 366 -12.57 -22.32 -0.10
N LYS A 367 -13.30 -22.15 -1.21
CA LYS A 367 -13.20 -23.02 -2.38
C LYS A 367 -11.79 -23.01 -2.98
N ASP A 368 -11.14 -21.85 -3.00
CA ASP A 368 -9.77 -21.72 -3.52
C ASP A 368 -8.70 -22.31 -2.58
N LEU A 369 -8.90 -22.23 -1.26
CA LEU A 369 -7.93 -22.68 -0.24
C LEU A 369 -8.11 -24.14 0.19
N ALA A 370 -9.31 -24.72 0.05
CA ALA A 370 -9.58 -26.10 0.43
C ALA A 370 -8.69 -27.13 -0.28
N PRO A 371 -8.51 -27.08 -1.63
CA PRO A 371 -7.64 -28.02 -2.33
C PRO A 371 -6.16 -27.92 -1.90
N GLN A 372 -5.76 -26.78 -1.32
CA GLN A 372 -4.40 -26.54 -0.84
C GLN A 372 -4.19 -26.93 0.62
N GLY A 373 -5.22 -27.41 1.32
CA GLY A 373 -5.15 -27.70 2.76
C GLY A 373 -4.99 -26.46 3.65
N LYS A 374 -5.31 -25.26 3.12
CA LYS A 374 -5.04 -23.95 3.77
C LYS A 374 -6.27 -23.27 4.37
N LEU A 375 -7.37 -24.00 4.59
CA LEU A 375 -8.62 -23.46 5.16
C LEU A 375 -8.43 -22.81 6.53
N TYR A 376 -7.46 -23.29 7.31
CA TYR A 376 -7.14 -22.72 8.63
C TYR A 376 -6.80 -21.21 8.55
N ARG A 377 -6.30 -20.70 7.41
CA ARG A 377 -5.99 -19.27 7.24
C ARG A 377 -7.24 -18.40 7.33
N LEU A 378 -8.38 -18.89 6.86
CA LEU A 378 -9.65 -18.18 6.94
C LEU A 378 -10.22 -18.17 8.36
N HIS A 379 -9.85 -19.13 9.20
CA HIS A 379 -10.18 -19.07 10.62
C HIS A 379 -9.59 -17.81 11.27
N TYR A 380 -8.33 -17.48 10.95
CA TYR A 380 -7.68 -16.27 11.44
C TYR A 380 -8.34 -14.99 10.91
N ALA A 381 -8.60 -14.91 9.61
CA ALA A 381 -9.26 -13.75 8.99
C ALA A 381 -10.70 -13.51 9.53
N LYS A 382 -11.46 -14.60 9.77
CA LYS A 382 -12.84 -14.53 10.27
C LYS A 382 -12.94 -14.33 11.78
N LYS A 383 -12.25 -15.18 12.56
CA LYS A 383 -12.72 -15.61 13.88
C LYS A 383 -11.71 -15.41 15.01
N ALA A 384 -10.45 -15.12 14.73
CA ALA A 384 -9.50 -14.93 15.83
C ALA A 384 -9.92 -13.72 16.70
N VAL A 385 -10.13 -14.02 17.98
CA VAL A 385 -11.19 -13.44 18.83
C VAL A 385 -10.88 -12.06 19.38
N GLU A 386 -9.65 -11.54 19.29
CA GLU A 386 -9.30 -10.36 20.12
C GLU A 386 -8.69 -9.13 19.42
N TYR A 387 -8.13 -9.21 18.21
CA TYR A 387 -7.47 -8.00 17.67
C TYR A 387 -7.65 -7.73 16.17
N SER A 388 -7.50 -8.75 15.30
CA SER A 388 -7.22 -8.50 13.88
C SER A 388 -8.21 -9.10 12.87
N SER A 389 -9.41 -9.49 13.30
CA SER A 389 -10.39 -10.17 12.42
C SER A 389 -11.53 -9.25 11.95
N MET A 390 -12.24 -9.67 10.90
CA MET A 390 -13.46 -9.00 10.43
C MET A 390 -14.51 -8.83 11.54
N LYS A 391 -14.59 -9.76 12.50
CA LYS A 391 -15.50 -9.63 13.65
C LYS A 391 -15.08 -8.52 14.60
N ASN A 392 -13.77 -8.32 14.80
CA ASN A 392 -13.27 -7.33 15.73
C ASN A 392 -13.44 -5.91 15.19
N ILE A 393 -13.19 -5.69 13.90
CA ILE A 393 -13.41 -4.37 13.28
C ILE A 393 -14.87 -3.95 13.37
N VAL A 394 -15.81 -4.85 13.03
CA VAL A 394 -17.26 -4.57 13.11
C VAL A 394 -17.72 -4.30 14.54
N LYS A 395 -17.18 -5.04 15.52
CA LYS A 395 -17.43 -4.77 16.94
C LYS A 395 -16.99 -3.34 17.32
N ASN A 396 -15.85 -2.87 16.81
CA ASN A 396 -15.31 -1.55 17.12
C ASN A 396 -16.00 -0.42 16.34
N TYR A 397 -16.42 -0.65 15.10
CA TYR A 397 -17.33 0.28 14.40
C TYR A 397 -18.63 0.48 15.17
N PHE A 398 -19.18 -0.58 15.78
CA PHE A 398 -20.35 -0.42 16.64
C PHE A 398 -20.06 0.42 17.90
N PHE A 399 -18.87 0.32 18.48
CA PHE A 399 -18.46 1.17 19.60
C PHE A 399 -18.36 2.64 19.19
N GLU A 400 -17.75 2.94 18.04
CA GLU A 400 -17.68 4.31 17.52
C GLU A 400 -19.08 4.87 17.22
N ALA A 401 -19.96 4.06 16.62
CA ALA A 401 -21.35 4.43 16.38
C ALA A 401 -22.10 4.74 17.69
N LYS A 402 -21.87 3.96 18.77
CA LYS A 402 -22.42 4.24 20.11
C LYS A 402 -21.91 5.56 20.68
N TRP A 403 -20.60 5.81 20.61
CA TRP A 403 -20.03 7.07 21.05
C TRP A 403 -20.62 8.26 20.30
N CYS A 404 -20.76 8.15 18.98
CA CYS A 404 -21.39 9.17 18.17
C CYS A 404 -22.86 9.40 18.55
N HIS A 405 -23.64 8.33 18.73
CA HIS A 405 -25.05 8.41 19.10
C HIS A 405 -25.27 9.04 20.48
N GLN A 406 -24.39 8.72 21.44
CA GLN A 406 -24.45 9.22 22.82
C GLN A 406 -23.81 10.61 22.99
N ASN A 407 -23.26 11.20 21.92
CA ASN A 407 -22.42 12.40 21.99
C ASN A 407 -21.26 12.28 22.99
N TYR A 408 -20.76 11.06 23.20
CA TYR A 408 -19.64 10.80 24.09
C TYR A 408 -18.33 11.21 23.42
N ILE A 409 -17.49 11.92 24.17
CA ILE A 409 -16.16 12.33 23.73
C ILE A 409 -15.15 11.48 24.50
N PRO A 410 -14.53 10.47 23.88
CA PRO A 410 -13.53 9.65 24.54
C PRO A 410 -12.26 10.46 24.85
N THR A 411 -11.52 10.03 25.86
CA THR A 411 -10.12 10.45 26.05
C THR A 411 -9.25 9.94 24.90
N MET A 412 -8.05 10.50 24.71
CA MET A 412 -7.12 10.02 23.67
C MET A 412 -6.76 8.54 23.85
N ASP A 413 -6.60 8.06 25.08
CA ASP A 413 -6.26 6.66 25.34
C ASP A 413 -7.43 5.71 25.02
N GLU A 414 -8.65 6.09 25.39
CA GLU A 414 -9.86 5.35 25.02
C GLU A 414 -10.07 5.34 23.50
N TYR A 415 -9.94 6.52 22.87
CA TYR A 415 -10.06 6.69 21.43
C TYR A 415 -9.06 5.79 20.69
N MET A 416 -7.77 5.89 21.01
CA MET A 416 -6.73 5.14 20.31
C MET A 416 -6.90 3.62 20.44
N THR A 417 -7.47 3.13 21.54
CA THR A 417 -7.76 1.70 21.70
C THR A 417 -8.75 1.19 20.66
N VAL A 418 -9.77 1.99 20.33
CA VAL A 418 -10.81 1.65 19.34
C VAL A 418 -10.34 2.04 17.92
N ALA A 419 -9.82 3.25 17.77
CA ALA A 419 -9.45 3.87 16.51
C ALA A 419 -8.35 3.10 15.76
N LEU A 420 -7.43 2.45 16.47
CA LEU A 420 -6.43 1.59 15.86
C LEU A 420 -7.04 0.35 15.21
N VAL A 421 -8.10 -0.21 15.79
CA VAL A 421 -8.81 -1.36 15.20
C VAL A 421 -9.68 -0.92 14.02
N THR A 422 -10.40 0.20 14.16
CA THR A 422 -11.29 0.75 13.12
C THR A 422 -10.54 1.36 11.93
N SER A 423 -9.22 1.56 12.05
CA SER A 423 -8.36 1.84 10.90
C SER A 423 -8.33 0.72 9.85
N ALA A 424 -8.88 -0.47 10.18
CA ALA A 424 -8.88 -1.69 9.39
C ALA A 424 -7.49 -2.33 9.15
N TYR A 425 -6.39 -1.66 9.49
CA TYR A 425 -5.03 -2.14 9.22
C TYR A 425 -4.70 -3.50 9.84
N PRO A 426 -5.09 -3.82 11.09
CA PRO A 426 -4.89 -5.16 11.64
C PRO A 426 -5.62 -6.25 10.82
N MET A 427 -6.84 -5.95 10.37
CA MET A 427 -7.65 -6.85 9.56
C MET A 427 -7.09 -7.01 8.14
N LEU A 428 -6.67 -5.92 7.50
CA LEU A 428 -6.02 -5.97 6.19
C LEU A 428 -4.69 -6.73 6.25
N SER A 429 -3.91 -6.55 7.32
CA SER A 429 -2.66 -7.30 7.55
C SER A 429 -2.91 -8.80 7.72
N THR A 430 -3.98 -9.17 8.43
CA THR A 430 -4.36 -10.59 8.58
C THR A 430 -4.85 -11.18 7.27
N THR A 431 -5.67 -10.42 6.54
CA THR A 431 -6.22 -10.85 5.25
C THR A 431 -5.14 -10.95 4.19
N SER A 432 -4.13 -10.08 4.22
CA SER A 432 -3.03 -10.12 3.25
C SER A 432 -2.27 -11.45 3.32
N PHE A 433 -2.06 -11.99 4.53
CA PHE A 433 -1.39 -13.27 4.77
C PHE A 433 -2.17 -14.49 4.23
N VAL A 434 -3.50 -14.39 4.10
CA VAL A 434 -4.35 -15.51 3.66
C VAL A 434 -3.92 -16.02 2.29
N GLY A 435 -3.68 -15.10 1.34
CA GLY A 435 -3.37 -15.44 -0.05
C GLY A 435 -1.88 -15.51 -0.39
N MET A 436 -0.97 -15.23 0.55
CA MET A 436 0.48 -15.15 0.31
C MET A 436 1.14 -16.54 0.22
N GLY A 437 0.77 -17.33 -0.79
CA GLY A 437 1.50 -18.53 -1.21
C GLY A 437 1.84 -19.52 -0.08
N ASP A 438 3.03 -20.11 -0.14
CA ASP A 438 3.57 -21.03 0.87
C ASP A 438 4.50 -20.36 1.89
N ILE A 439 4.91 -19.11 1.63
CA ILE A 439 5.76 -18.34 2.55
C ILE A 439 5.07 -18.10 3.91
N VAL A 440 3.73 -18.03 3.91
CA VAL A 440 2.94 -17.89 5.14
C VAL A 440 2.63 -19.25 5.76
N THR A 441 3.09 -19.47 6.98
CA THR A 441 2.82 -20.68 7.76
C THR A 441 1.80 -20.43 8.87
N LYS A 442 1.50 -21.44 9.69
CA LYS A 442 0.64 -21.25 10.87
C LYS A 442 1.32 -20.36 11.92
N GLU A 443 2.63 -20.52 12.08
CA GLU A 443 3.48 -19.73 12.97
C GLU A 443 3.48 -18.25 12.55
N SER A 444 3.42 -17.95 11.25
CA SER A 444 3.25 -16.57 10.76
C SER A 444 1.97 -15.92 11.29
N PHE A 445 0.86 -16.66 11.34
CA PHE A 445 -0.38 -16.17 11.94
C PHE A 445 -0.26 -16.08 13.47
N GLU A 446 0.30 -17.08 14.15
CA GLU A 446 0.49 -17.02 15.60
C GLU A 446 1.31 -15.79 16.03
N TRP A 447 2.37 -15.48 15.28
CA TRP A 447 3.14 -14.24 15.46
C TRP A 447 2.31 -12.98 15.15
N LEU A 448 1.54 -12.96 14.06
CA LEU A 448 0.67 -11.82 13.74
C LEU A 448 -0.35 -11.53 14.86
N PHE A 449 -0.86 -12.58 15.49
CA PHE A 449 -1.84 -12.50 16.58
C PHE A 449 -1.21 -12.22 17.95
N SER A 450 0.11 -12.35 18.10
CA SER A 450 0.82 -11.88 19.29
C SER A 450 0.92 -10.34 19.37
N SER A 451 0.20 -9.61 18.51
CA SER A 451 0.19 -8.15 18.41
C SER A 451 1.59 -7.53 18.23
N PRO A 452 2.31 -7.91 17.17
CA PRO A 452 3.66 -7.45 16.94
C PRO A 452 3.68 -5.93 16.70
N ARG A 453 4.77 -5.29 17.15
CA ARG A 453 4.88 -3.82 17.18
C ARG A 453 4.66 -3.16 15.82
N PHE A 454 5.03 -3.82 14.72
CA PHE A 454 4.87 -3.26 13.38
C PHE A 454 3.40 -3.03 13.01
N ILE A 455 2.47 -3.95 13.33
CA ILE A 455 1.03 -3.76 13.05
C ILE A 455 0.52 -2.55 13.80
N ARG A 456 0.89 -2.43 15.08
CA ARG A 456 0.48 -1.28 15.91
C ARG A 456 1.03 0.01 15.32
N ALA A 457 2.31 0.05 14.96
CA ALA A 457 2.93 1.24 14.35
C ALA A 457 2.26 1.62 13.03
N SER A 458 2.02 0.66 12.12
CA SER A 458 1.32 0.91 10.85
C SER A 458 -0.12 1.38 11.07
N SER A 459 -0.82 0.82 12.06
CA SER A 459 -2.19 1.25 12.41
C SER A 459 -2.22 2.66 12.98
N VAL A 460 -1.22 3.05 13.79
CA VAL A 460 -1.06 4.42 14.30
C VAL A 460 -0.84 5.39 13.15
N VAL A 461 0.06 5.07 12.21
CA VAL A 461 0.30 5.91 11.03
C VAL A 461 -0.98 6.06 10.21
N CYS A 462 -1.67 4.96 9.89
CA CYS A 462 -2.91 5.02 9.14
C CYS A 462 -3.95 5.89 9.85
N ARG A 463 -4.21 5.62 11.14
CA ARG A 463 -5.25 6.31 11.90
C ARG A 463 -4.97 7.80 11.99
N LEU A 464 -3.75 8.19 12.39
CA LEU A 464 -3.44 9.60 12.55
C LEU A 464 -3.40 10.37 11.22
N MET A 465 -2.92 9.75 10.14
CA MET A 465 -2.95 10.35 8.81
C MET A 465 -4.39 10.52 8.31
N ASP A 466 -5.25 9.53 8.53
CA ASP A 466 -6.69 9.62 8.21
C ASP A 466 -7.34 10.77 9.00
N ASP A 467 -7.13 10.81 10.31
CA ASP A 467 -7.70 11.82 11.20
C ASP A 467 -7.27 13.24 10.81
N MET A 468 -6.01 13.45 10.43
CA MET A 468 -5.50 14.75 9.98
C MET A 468 -6.25 15.28 8.75
N VAL A 469 -6.58 14.40 7.81
CA VAL A 469 -7.28 14.76 6.55
C VAL A 469 -8.79 14.85 6.77
N SER A 470 -9.35 13.96 7.59
CA SER A 470 -10.79 13.82 7.80
C SER A 470 -11.35 14.78 8.87
N HIS A 471 -10.51 15.39 9.71
CA HIS A 471 -10.94 16.25 10.85
C HIS A 471 -11.98 17.31 10.46
N LYS A 472 -11.82 17.94 9.29
CA LYS A 472 -12.76 18.97 8.79
C LYS A 472 -14.11 18.39 8.36
N ARG A 473 -14.13 17.17 7.81
CA ARG A 473 -15.35 16.46 7.38
C ARG A 473 -16.09 15.80 8.55
N ALA A 474 -15.36 15.27 9.54
CA ALA A 474 -15.93 14.62 10.71
C ALA A 474 -16.76 15.59 11.59
N ARG A 475 -16.43 16.89 11.62
CA ARG A 475 -17.27 17.92 12.28
C ARG A 475 -18.61 18.15 11.57
N CYS A 476 -18.70 17.92 10.26
CA CYS A 476 -19.92 18.13 9.48
C CYS A 476 -20.92 16.97 9.57
N LEU A 477 -20.49 15.77 9.98
CA LEU A 477 -21.39 14.63 10.24
C LEU A 477 -21.94 14.62 11.68
N LYS A 478 -21.43 15.52 12.55
CA LYS A 478 -21.83 15.71 13.95
C LYS A 478 -22.73 16.94 14.16
N ARG A 479 -23.15 17.62 13.09
CA ARG A 479 -24.20 18.66 13.07
C ARG A 479 -25.26 18.26 12.07
#